data_AF-A0A379C9U6-F1
#
_entry.id   AF-A0A379C9U6-F1
#
_cell.length_a   1.000
_cell.length_b   1.000
_cell.length_c   1.000
_cell.angle_alpha   90.00
_cell.angle_beta   90.00
_cell.angle_gamma   90.00
#
_symmetry.space_group_name_H-M   'P 1'
#
loop_
_entity.id
_entity.type
_entity.pdbx_description
1 polymer ?
#
loop_
_entity_poly.entity_id
_entity_poly.type
_entity_poly.pdbx_seq_one_letter_code
_entity_poly.pdbx_strand_id
1 'polypeptide(L)'
;MLKCFFYWIVLCLVLTLMSKILGEDVTAILFLLFLVFGGCYGIWEKIKNRKKEKVLEKTIKPFKTEPKNKSDKSQTILDTKPTQSIFEPETEPESKISVEPKKVKTTPKQSTINRDVIEFDYVDYHGNPTRRKVRVREVDETYLEGYDLNRRDTRTFKLERIGDEIIELETGLISTKEDWLRDNYDIELDDLDDDFKEYLNLDSKYNDPTLEVCFTGFKKADREELELDAELTGDFIVRKSVTQNLDILVCGSNAGPTKKAQAERQGVLILSEDEFRETYLNE
;
A
#
# COMPACT_ATOMS: atom_id res chain seq x y z
N MET A 1 16.29 36.63 4.51
CA MET A 1 16.64 37.57 3.42
C MET A 1 18.12 37.61 3.10
N LEU A 2 19.02 38.07 3.99
CA LEU A 2 20.46 38.25 3.65
C LEU A 2 21.16 36.99 3.09
N LYS A 3 20.85 35.79 3.62
CA LYS A 3 21.37 34.52 3.08
C LYS A 3 20.92 34.25 1.64
N CYS A 4 19.65 34.48 1.30
CA CYS A 4 19.11 34.30 -0.05
C CYS A 4 19.77 35.23 -1.08
N PHE A 5 20.08 36.46 -0.67
CA PHE A 5 20.79 37.44 -1.50
C PHE A 5 22.23 36.98 -1.81
N PHE A 6 22.91 36.41 -0.83
CA PHE A 6 24.26 35.85 -1.03
C PHE A 6 24.25 34.65 -2.00
N TYR A 7 23.29 33.73 -1.86
CA TYR A 7 23.12 32.62 -2.82
C TYR A 7 22.87 33.10 -4.25
N TRP A 8 22.06 34.15 -4.44
CA TRP A 8 21.84 34.75 -5.76
C TRP A 8 23.10 35.34 -6.39
N ILE A 9 23.93 36.04 -5.60
CA ILE A 9 25.21 36.58 -6.08
C ILE A 9 26.15 35.45 -6.50
N VAL A 10 26.29 34.41 -5.67
CA VAL A 10 27.14 33.25 -5.99
C VAL A 10 26.64 32.53 -7.24
N LEU A 11 25.33 32.33 -7.39
CA LEU A 11 24.74 31.71 -8.57
C LEU A 11 25.01 32.52 -9.86
N CYS A 12 24.84 33.84 -9.83
CA CYS A 12 25.17 34.70 -10.96
C CYS A 12 26.67 34.66 -11.33
N LEU A 13 27.56 34.58 -10.34
CA LEU A 13 29.01 34.42 -10.57
C LEU A 13 29.35 33.06 -11.20
N VAL A 14 28.69 31.98 -10.78
CA VAL A 14 28.87 30.65 -11.39
C VAL A 14 28.35 30.62 -12.83
N LEU A 15 27.14 31.16 -13.09
CA LEU A 15 26.56 31.19 -14.44
C LEU A 15 27.39 32.03 -15.43
N THR A 16 27.93 33.17 -14.99
CA THR A 16 28.83 34.01 -15.82
C THR A 16 30.23 33.43 -16.02
N LEU A 17 30.64 32.46 -15.19
CA LEU A 17 31.84 31.65 -15.43
C LEU A 17 31.56 30.55 -16.46
N MET A 18 30.41 29.87 -16.32
CA MET A 18 30.01 28.77 -17.21
C MET A 18 29.74 29.22 -18.64
N SER A 19 29.22 30.44 -18.86
CA SER A 19 28.95 30.95 -20.22
C SER A 19 30.22 31.10 -21.07
N LYS A 20 31.38 31.35 -20.42
CA LYS A 20 32.69 31.39 -21.08
C LYS A 20 33.24 30.02 -21.46
N ILE A 21 32.71 28.94 -20.89
CA ILE A 21 33.18 27.56 -21.10
C ILE A 21 32.26 26.80 -22.06
N LEU A 22 30.95 26.99 -21.93
CA LEU A 22 29.92 26.19 -22.61
C LEU A 22 29.16 26.95 -23.72
N GLY A 23 29.43 28.24 -23.89
CA GLY A 23 28.70 29.10 -24.83
C GLY A 23 27.41 29.68 -24.24
N GLU A 24 26.95 30.79 -24.83
CA GLU A 24 25.84 31.58 -24.30
C GLU A 24 24.50 30.82 -24.32
N ASP A 25 24.23 30.08 -25.41
CA ASP A 25 22.99 29.31 -25.62
C ASP A 25 22.77 28.25 -24.53
N VAL A 26 23.82 27.49 -24.17
CA VAL A 26 23.75 26.44 -23.14
C VAL A 26 23.46 27.05 -21.77
N THR A 27 24.06 28.21 -21.45
CA THR A 27 23.76 28.90 -20.20
C THR A 27 22.37 29.51 -20.12
N ALA A 28 21.79 29.95 -21.24
CA ALA A 28 20.41 30.41 -21.28
C ALA A 28 19.42 29.27 -20.95
N ILE A 29 19.65 28.08 -21.49
CA ILE A 29 18.83 26.88 -21.22
C ILE A 29 18.93 26.48 -19.74
N LEU A 30 20.15 26.41 -19.18
CA LEU A 30 20.35 26.06 -17.77
C LEU A 30 19.71 27.09 -16.81
N PHE A 31 19.73 28.37 -17.16
CA PHE A 31 19.07 29.41 -16.39
C PHE A 31 17.53 29.28 -16.42
N LEU A 32 16.94 28.98 -17.59
CA LEU A 32 15.50 28.73 -17.70
C LEU A 32 15.06 27.50 -16.89
N LEU A 33 15.81 26.41 -16.94
CA LEU A 33 15.55 25.23 -16.10
C LEU A 33 15.62 25.61 -14.61
N PHE A 34 16.64 26.37 -14.18
CA PHE A 34 16.75 26.80 -12.79
C PHE A 34 15.56 27.69 -12.33
N LEU A 35 15.02 28.53 -13.21
CA LEU A 35 13.81 29.31 -12.89
C LEU A 35 12.56 28.44 -12.73
N VAL A 36 12.40 27.39 -13.56
CA VAL A 36 11.30 26.42 -13.42
C VAL A 36 11.43 25.65 -12.11
N PHE A 37 12.58 25.01 -11.86
CA PHE A 37 12.80 24.24 -10.64
C PHE A 37 12.79 25.11 -9.37
N GLY A 38 13.36 26.32 -9.40
CA GLY A 38 13.33 27.26 -8.29
C GLY A 38 11.92 27.78 -7.98
N GLY A 39 11.09 27.99 -9.01
CA GLY A 39 9.67 28.32 -8.86
C GLY A 39 8.90 27.20 -8.15
N CYS A 40 9.09 25.95 -8.59
CA CYS A 40 8.52 24.77 -7.93
C CYS A 40 8.97 24.65 -6.46
N TYR A 41 10.26 24.84 -6.18
CA TYR A 41 10.81 24.74 -4.82
C TYR A 41 10.22 25.77 -3.85
N GLY A 42 10.02 27.02 -4.29
CA GLY A 42 9.37 28.06 -3.49
C GLY A 42 7.89 27.79 -3.20
N ILE A 43 7.18 27.13 -4.11
CA ILE A 43 5.79 26.68 -3.89
C ILE A 43 5.77 25.52 -2.88
N TRP A 44 6.70 24.57 -3.00
CA TRP A 44 6.85 23.41 -2.11
C TRP A 44 7.15 23.81 -0.66
N GLU A 45 8.10 24.72 -0.43
CA GLU A 45 8.41 25.24 0.92
C GLU A 45 7.19 25.94 1.56
N LYS A 46 6.41 26.68 0.77
CA LYS A 46 5.18 27.37 1.22
C LYS A 46 4.02 26.39 1.52
N ILE A 47 4.06 25.17 0.98
CA ILE A 47 3.12 24.09 1.33
C ILE A 47 3.58 23.42 2.64
N LYS A 48 4.88 23.12 2.79
CA LYS A 48 5.47 22.52 4.00
C LYS A 48 5.20 23.36 5.25
N ASN A 49 5.40 24.68 5.17
CA ASN A 49 5.18 25.58 6.31
C ASN A 49 3.69 25.72 6.69
N ARG A 50 2.76 25.72 5.72
CA ARG A 50 1.31 25.77 6.01
C ARG A 50 0.75 24.52 6.68
N LYS A 51 1.38 23.34 6.52
CA LYS A 51 1.03 22.16 7.33
C LYS A 51 1.47 22.35 8.79
N LYS A 52 2.67 22.90 9.03
CA LYS A 52 3.26 23.08 10.36
C LYS A 52 2.47 24.04 11.27
N GLU A 53 1.97 25.15 10.72
CA GLU A 53 1.16 26.12 11.50
C GLU A 53 -0.19 25.55 11.95
N LYS A 54 -0.89 24.81 11.07
CA LYS A 54 -2.19 24.19 11.39
C LYS A 54 -2.11 23.13 12.50
N VAL A 55 -0.97 22.45 12.63
CA VAL A 55 -0.73 21.48 13.71
C VAL A 55 -0.52 22.19 15.06
N LEU A 56 0.19 23.32 15.06
CA LEU A 56 0.42 24.11 16.27
C LEU A 56 -0.88 24.73 16.80
N GLU A 57 -1.70 25.32 15.92
CA GLU A 57 -2.96 25.96 16.30
C GLU A 57 -4.00 24.97 16.87
N LYS A 58 -4.02 23.72 16.36
CA LYS A 58 -4.90 22.65 16.87
C LYS A 58 -4.49 22.13 18.26
N THR A 59 -3.29 22.46 18.73
CA THR A 59 -2.77 22.04 20.04
C THR A 59 -3.19 22.99 21.18
N ILE A 60 -3.73 24.17 20.87
CA ILE A 60 -4.09 25.22 21.85
C ILE A 60 -5.61 25.44 21.89
N LYS A 61 -6.36 24.46 22.41
CA LYS A 61 -7.73 24.68 22.94
C LYS A 61 -7.88 24.00 24.30
N PRO A 62 -8.48 24.67 25.31
CA PRO A 62 -8.38 24.23 26.69
C PRO A 62 -9.29 23.04 27.02
N PHE A 63 -8.69 22.08 27.73
CA PHE A 63 -9.35 20.95 28.37
C PHE A 63 -10.35 21.41 29.44
N LYS A 64 -11.51 20.76 29.53
CA LYS A 64 -12.54 21.05 30.55
C LYS A 64 -12.96 19.76 31.26
N THR A 65 -12.54 19.62 32.52
CA THR A 65 -13.03 18.67 33.54
C THR A 65 -14.53 18.92 33.84
N GLU A 66 -15.38 18.03 34.38
CA GLU A 66 -15.33 16.93 35.38
C GLU A 66 -16.74 16.23 35.36
N PRO A 67 -17.23 15.39 36.31
CA PRO A 67 -16.65 14.30 37.12
C PRO A 67 -17.48 12.96 37.04
N LYS A 68 -17.17 11.98 37.91
CA LYS A 68 -17.76 10.60 38.02
C LYS A 68 -19.11 10.53 38.79
N ASN A 69 -19.92 9.48 38.59
CA ASN A 69 -20.47 8.68 39.73
C ASN A 69 -20.89 7.22 39.39
N LYS A 70 -21.25 6.45 40.43
CA LYS A 70 -21.28 4.97 40.58
C LYS A 70 -22.63 4.26 40.32
N SER A 71 -22.58 2.92 40.43
CA SER A 71 -23.53 1.96 41.05
C SER A 71 -24.40 1.11 40.12
N ASP A 72 -24.80 -0.14 40.44
CA ASP A 72 -24.25 -1.24 41.28
C ASP A 72 -25.05 -2.55 41.02
N LYS A 73 -24.54 -3.72 41.46
CA LYS A 73 -25.22 -5.03 41.75
C LYS A 73 -25.73 -6.04 40.70
N SER A 74 -25.29 -7.29 40.94
CA SER A 74 -26.03 -8.59 40.98
C SER A 74 -26.63 -9.20 39.69
N GLN A 75 -26.77 -10.53 39.52
CA GLN A 75 -26.35 -11.78 40.22
C GLN A 75 -26.45 -12.92 39.16
N THR A 76 -25.44 -13.80 38.94
CA THR A 76 -25.20 -15.15 39.54
C THR A 76 -26.20 -16.27 39.14
N ILE A 77 -25.66 -17.52 39.00
CA ILE A 77 -26.32 -18.85 38.77
C ILE A 77 -26.61 -19.14 37.26
N LEU A 78 -26.35 -20.30 36.64
CA LEU A 78 -25.82 -21.65 37.03
C LEU A 78 -24.90 -22.25 35.91
N ASP A 79 -24.30 -23.42 36.15
CA ASP A 79 -23.40 -24.20 35.28
C ASP A 79 -24.08 -25.15 34.27
N THR A 80 -23.41 -25.47 33.15
CA THR A 80 -23.14 -26.88 32.72
C THR A 80 -22.09 -27.01 31.60
N LYS A 81 -21.34 -28.11 31.60
CA LYS A 81 -20.27 -28.54 30.66
C LYS A 81 -20.28 -30.09 30.63
N PRO A 82 -19.50 -30.81 29.79
CA PRO A 82 -19.28 -30.79 28.33
C PRO A 82 -19.98 -31.98 27.61
N THR A 83 -19.81 -32.14 26.28
CA THR A 83 -19.63 -33.44 25.59
C THR A 83 -18.98 -33.24 24.21
N GLN A 84 -18.18 -34.22 23.73
CA GLN A 84 -17.39 -34.20 22.48
C GLN A 84 -17.97 -35.16 21.42
N SER A 85 -17.75 -34.87 20.12
CA SER A 85 -17.55 -35.80 18.98
C SER A 85 -17.33 -34.92 17.73
N ILE A 86 -16.22 -34.93 16.99
CA ILE A 86 -15.64 -35.98 16.12
C ILE A 86 -16.66 -36.52 15.10
N PHE A 87 -16.53 -36.11 13.83
CA PHE A 87 -16.20 -36.99 12.68
C PHE A 87 -15.98 -36.18 11.39
N GLU A 88 -15.19 -36.73 10.46
CA GLU A 88 -14.77 -36.22 9.15
C GLU A 88 -15.06 -37.32 8.09
N PRO A 89 -14.65 -37.19 6.80
CA PRO A 89 -15.34 -36.63 5.64
C PRO A 89 -15.98 -37.68 4.70
N GLU A 90 -16.70 -37.24 3.64
CA GLU A 90 -16.87 -37.95 2.34
C GLU A 90 -17.40 -36.92 1.28
N THR A 91 -16.60 -36.53 0.29
CA THR A 91 -16.51 -37.00 -1.13
C THR A 91 -17.62 -36.57 -2.12
N GLU A 92 -17.14 -35.98 -3.22
CA GLU A 92 -17.70 -35.69 -4.56
C GLU A 92 -18.65 -36.75 -5.18
N PRO A 93 -19.52 -36.41 -6.19
CA PRO A 93 -19.02 -36.15 -7.56
C PRO A 93 -19.78 -35.19 -8.52
N GLU A 94 -19.08 -34.90 -9.62
CA GLU A 94 -19.40 -34.12 -10.84
C GLU A 94 -20.85 -34.11 -11.40
N SER A 95 -21.20 -33.02 -12.11
CA SER A 95 -21.88 -33.14 -13.42
C SER A 95 -21.59 -31.94 -14.36
N LYS A 96 -21.74 -32.15 -15.68
CA LYS A 96 -21.28 -31.27 -16.78
C LYS A 96 -22.46 -30.63 -17.51
N ILE A 97 -22.42 -29.33 -17.82
CA ILE A 97 -23.15 -28.74 -18.97
C ILE A 97 -22.27 -27.71 -19.69
N SER A 98 -22.24 -27.79 -21.03
CA SER A 98 -21.51 -26.88 -21.93
C SER A 98 -22.45 -25.89 -22.61
N VAL A 99 -22.07 -24.61 -22.71
CA VAL A 99 -22.69 -23.63 -23.63
C VAL A 99 -21.61 -22.70 -24.20
N GLU A 100 -21.47 -22.65 -25.53
CA GLU A 100 -20.67 -21.64 -26.25
C GLU A 100 -21.43 -20.31 -26.40
N PRO A 101 -20.71 -19.18 -26.49
CA PRO A 101 -21.12 -18.17 -27.47
C PRO A 101 -19.96 -17.56 -28.30
N LYS A 102 -20.03 -17.82 -29.60
CA LYS A 102 -19.77 -16.92 -30.75
C LYS A 102 -18.77 -15.75 -30.60
N LYS A 103 -17.71 -15.84 -31.43
CA LYS A 103 -16.75 -14.78 -31.76
C LYS A 103 -17.39 -13.46 -32.21
N VAL A 104 -16.94 -12.35 -31.60
CA VAL A 104 -16.87 -11.03 -32.25
C VAL A 104 -15.41 -10.82 -32.69
N LYS A 105 -15.19 -10.12 -33.81
CA LYS A 105 -13.85 -9.85 -34.34
C LYS A 105 -13.49 -8.38 -34.11
N THR A 106 -12.38 -8.15 -33.44
CA THR A 106 -11.71 -6.85 -33.39
C THR A 106 -10.23 -7.04 -33.78
N THR A 107 -9.65 -6.05 -34.46
CA THR A 107 -8.35 -6.16 -35.17
C THR A 107 -7.18 -6.08 -34.20
N PRO A 108 -6.11 -6.90 -34.34
CA PRO A 108 -5.01 -6.89 -33.37
C PRO A 108 -4.12 -5.65 -33.51
N LYS A 109 -4.08 -4.84 -32.45
CA LYS A 109 -2.98 -3.90 -32.17
C LYS A 109 -1.90 -4.74 -31.47
N GLN A 110 -0.64 -4.66 -31.90
CA GLN A 110 0.38 -5.64 -31.51
C GLN A 110 0.79 -5.49 -30.04
N SER A 111 0.21 -6.32 -29.15
CA SER A 111 0.72 -6.53 -27.80
C SER A 111 1.98 -7.40 -27.85
N THR A 112 2.96 -7.03 -27.01
CA THR A 112 4.23 -7.75 -26.90
C THR A 112 3.95 -9.12 -26.27
N ILE A 113 4.22 -10.21 -26.99
CA ILE A 113 3.90 -11.56 -26.52
C ILE A 113 4.85 -11.94 -25.37
N ASN A 114 4.49 -11.59 -24.14
CA ASN A 114 5.07 -12.26 -22.99
C ASN A 114 4.57 -13.73 -22.97
N ARG A 115 5.48 -14.68 -22.76
CA ARG A 115 5.24 -16.13 -22.83
C ARG A 115 5.21 -16.80 -21.46
N ASP A 116 5.17 -15.99 -20.41
CA ASP A 116 5.29 -16.45 -19.04
C ASP A 116 4.21 -17.45 -18.67
N VAL A 117 4.60 -18.37 -17.79
CA VAL A 117 3.71 -19.35 -17.19
C VAL A 117 3.43 -18.90 -15.78
N ILE A 118 2.20 -18.47 -15.54
CA ILE A 118 1.75 -17.99 -14.23
C ILE A 118 0.92 -19.06 -13.52
N GLU A 119 0.89 -19.00 -12.19
CA GLU A 119 0.00 -19.76 -11.33
C GLU A 119 -0.87 -18.84 -10.46
N PHE A 120 -2.17 -19.11 -10.43
CA PHE A 120 -3.17 -18.30 -9.72
C PHE A 120 -4.37 -19.15 -9.28
N ASP A 121 -5.14 -18.68 -8.28
CA ASP A 121 -6.45 -19.26 -7.99
C ASP A 121 -7.54 -18.72 -8.91
N TYR A 122 -8.50 -19.56 -9.27
CA TYR A 122 -9.61 -19.19 -10.14
C TYR A 122 -10.94 -19.75 -9.63
N VAL A 123 -11.91 -18.86 -9.42
CA VAL A 123 -13.27 -19.22 -9.00
C VAL A 123 -14.16 -19.40 -10.23
N ASP A 124 -14.77 -20.58 -10.40
CA ASP A 124 -15.69 -20.82 -11.51
C ASP A 124 -17.07 -20.15 -11.30
N TYR A 125 -17.97 -20.28 -12.29
CA TYR A 125 -19.30 -19.66 -12.21
C TYR A 125 -20.24 -20.31 -11.17
N HIS A 126 -19.86 -21.45 -10.59
CA HIS A 126 -20.56 -22.09 -9.47
C HIS A 126 -19.97 -21.68 -8.11
N GLY A 127 -18.88 -20.90 -8.10
CA GLY A 127 -18.17 -20.52 -6.87
C GLY A 127 -17.08 -21.52 -6.45
N ASN A 128 -16.71 -22.50 -7.28
CA ASN A 128 -15.67 -23.47 -6.92
C ASN A 128 -14.28 -22.88 -7.19
N PRO A 129 -13.40 -22.77 -6.18
CA PRO A 129 -12.02 -22.35 -6.38
C PRO A 129 -11.19 -23.49 -6.99
N THR A 130 -10.30 -23.14 -7.93
CA THR A 130 -9.35 -24.06 -8.56
C THR A 130 -8.03 -23.35 -8.84
N ARG A 131 -6.89 -23.90 -8.40
CA ARG A 131 -5.57 -23.35 -8.77
C ARG A 131 -5.21 -23.73 -10.21
N ARG A 132 -4.73 -22.76 -10.99
CA ARG A 132 -4.45 -22.85 -12.43
C ARG A 132 -3.02 -22.46 -12.72
N LYS A 133 -2.37 -23.22 -13.61
CA LYS A 133 -1.08 -22.90 -14.23
C LYS A 133 -1.35 -22.61 -15.70
N VAL A 134 -1.09 -21.39 -16.15
CA VAL A 134 -1.47 -20.92 -17.48
C VAL A 134 -0.27 -20.30 -18.16
N ARG A 135 0.07 -20.77 -19.37
CA ARG A 135 0.95 -20.01 -20.26
C ARG A 135 0.11 -18.94 -20.93
N VAL A 136 0.37 -17.68 -20.61
CA VAL A 136 -0.39 -16.56 -21.14
C VAL A 136 -0.13 -16.40 -22.64
N ARG A 137 -1.13 -15.89 -23.36
CA ARG A 137 -1.02 -15.53 -24.78
C ARG A 137 -1.44 -14.10 -25.05
N GLU A 138 -2.59 -13.71 -24.48
CA GLU A 138 -3.23 -12.44 -24.69
C GLU A 138 -4.01 -12.08 -23.42
N VAL A 139 -4.01 -10.80 -23.06
CA VAL A 139 -4.79 -10.25 -21.97
C VAL A 139 -5.47 -9.00 -22.50
N ASP A 140 -6.77 -8.90 -22.26
CA ASP A 140 -7.58 -7.70 -22.44
C ASP A 140 -8.11 -7.22 -21.08
N GLU A 141 -8.90 -6.14 -21.09
CA GLU A 141 -9.44 -5.49 -19.88
C GLU A 141 -10.34 -6.41 -19.02
N THR A 142 -10.90 -7.47 -19.60
CA THR A 142 -11.85 -8.38 -18.95
C THR A 142 -11.34 -9.82 -18.83
N TYR A 143 -10.44 -10.24 -19.72
CA TYR A 143 -10.07 -11.63 -19.92
C TYR A 143 -8.57 -11.86 -20.14
N LEU A 144 -8.08 -12.98 -19.59
CA LEU A 144 -6.79 -13.59 -19.92
C LEU A 144 -7.04 -14.83 -20.79
N GLU A 145 -6.53 -14.85 -22.03
CA GLU A 145 -6.42 -16.09 -22.83
C GLU A 145 -5.04 -16.71 -22.63
N GLY A 146 -5.03 -18.02 -22.34
CA GLY A 146 -3.80 -18.79 -22.26
C GLY A 146 -4.00 -20.28 -22.44
N TYR A 147 -2.89 -21.01 -22.48
CA TYR A 147 -2.90 -22.47 -22.46
C TYR A 147 -2.85 -22.95 -21.01
N ASP A 148 -3.97 -23.48 -20.52
CA ASP A 148 -4.13 -24.09 -19.19
C ASP A 148 -3.37 -25.42 -19.16
N LEU A 149 -2.30 -25.50 -18.35
CA LEU A 149 -1.47 -26.70 -18.23
C LEU A 149 -2.14 -27.82 -17.42
N ASN A 150 -3.05 -27.47 -16.50
CA ASN A 150 -3.82 -28.45 -15.71
C ASN A 150 -4.84 -29.18 -16.60
N ARG A 151 -5.50 -28.45 -17.51
CA ARG A 151 -6.52 -28.98 -18.43
C ARG A 151 -5.98 -29.34 -19.81
N ARG A 152 -4.74 -28.93 -20.12
CA ARG A 152 -4.03 -29.14 -21.40
C ARG A 152 -4.76 -28.56 -22.61
N ASP A 153 -5.40 -27.41 -22.44
CA ASP A 153 -6.29 -26.80 -23.43
C ASP A 153 -6.18 -25.27 -23.42
N THR A 154 -6.56 -24.61 -24.51
CA THR A 154 -6.63 -23.14 -24.55
C THR A 154 -7.91 -22.68 -23.84
N ARG A 155 -7.79 -21.73 -22.91
CA ARG A 155 -8.91 -21.23 -22.11
C ARG A 155 -8.83 -19.73 -21.91
N THR A 156 -10.00 -19.13 -21.78
CA THR A 156 -10.22 -17.73 -21.42
C THR A 156 -10.67 -17.67 -19.96
N PHE A 157 -9.98 -16.87 -19.15
CA PHE A 157 -10.23 -16.67 -17.72
C PHE A 157 -10.69 -15.23 -17.52
N LYS A 158 -11.81 -15.01 -16.81
CA LYS A 158 -12.26 -13.64 -16.51
C LYS A 158 -11.40 -13.06 -15.38
N LEU A 159 -10.81 -11.88 -15.56
CA LEU A 159 -9.85 -11.29 -14.60
C LEU A 159 -10.45 -11.11 -13.20
N GLU A 160 -11.71 -10.65 -13.10
CA GLU A 160 -12.56 -10.61 -11.90
C GLU A 160 -12.52 -11.88 -11.02
N ARG A 161 -12.31 -13.05 -11.64
CA ARG A 161 -12.40 -14.36 -10.99
C ARG A 161 -11.04 -15.01 -10.74
N ILE A 162 -9.97 -14.34 -11.15
CA ILE A 162 -8.60 -14.67 -10.77
C ILE A 162 -8.40 -14.12 -9.36
N GLY A 163 -7.84 -14.94 -8.48
CA GLY A 163 -7.47 -14.55 -7.13
C GLY A 163 -6.36 -13.49 -7.14
N ASP A 164 -6.15 -12.85 -5.98
CA ASP A 164 -5.30 -11.67 -5.93
C ASP A 164 -3.80 -11.97 -6.11
N GLU A 165 -3.36 -13.18 -5.74
CA GLU A 165 -1.98 -13.62 -5.90
C GLU A 165 -1.73 -14.22 -7.30
N ILE A 166 -0.77 -13.66 -8.02
CA ILE A 166 -0.19 -14.25 -9.23
C ILE A 166 1.26 -14.65 -8.95
N ILE A 167 1.61 -15.91 -9.28
CA ILE A 167 2.95 -16.47 -9.13
C ILE A 167 3.55 -16.72 -10.51
N GLU A 168 4.66 -16.07 -10.84
CA GLU A 168 5.43 -16.37 -12.05
C GLU A 168 6.25 -17.64 -11.85
N LEU A 169 6.02 -18.69 -12.63
CA LEU A 169 6.67 -19.99 -12.40
C LEU A 169 8.12 -20.08 -12.90
N GLU A 170 8.60 -19.11 -13.67
CA GLU A 170 10.00 -19.06 -14.11
C GLU A 170 10.90 -18.35 -13.08
N THR A 171 10.42 -17.25 -12.50
CA THR A 171 11.15 -16.44 -11.51
C THR A 171 10.88 -16.88 -10.07
N GLY A 172 9.69 -17.45 -9.80
CA GLY A 172 9.17 -17.69 -8.46
C GLY A 172 8.66 -16.42 -7.77
N LEU A 173 8.54 -15.31 -8.50
CA LEU A 173 8.02 -14.05 -7.97
C LEU A 173 6.52 -14.18 -7.67
N ILE A 174 6.08 -13.57 -6.57
CA ILE A 174 4.68 -13.43 -6.19
C ILE A 174 4.35 -11.94 -6.27
N SER A 175 3.34 -11.61 -7.07
CA SER A 175 2.85 -10.24 -7.27
C SER A 175 1.34 -10.21 -7.05
N THR A 176 0.79 -9.01 -6.80
CA THR A 176 -0.66 -8.84 -6.92
C THR A 176 -1.07 -8.98 -8.39
N LYS A 177 -2.33 -9.35 -8.61
CA LYS A 177 -2.96 -9.41 -9.92
C LYS A 177 -2.87 -8.07 -10.66
N GLU A 178 -3.09 -6.96 -9.95
CA GLU A 178 -3.05 -5.59 -10.44
C GLU A 178 -1.63 -5.16 -10.85
N ASP A 179 -0.62 -5.48 -10.04
CA ASP A 179 0.77 -5.16 -10.36
C ASP A 179 1.28 -6.02 -11.51
N TRP A 180 0.99 -7.33 -11.49
CA TRP A 180 1.35 -8.22 -12.59
C TRP A 180 0.71 -7.79 -13.92
N LEU A 181 -0.57 -7.36 -13.90
CA LEU A 181 -1.23 -6.80 -15.07
C LEU A 181 -0.51 -5.54 -15.55
N ARG A 182 -0.25 -4.56 -14.66
CA ARG A 182 0.40 -3.29 -14.99
C ARG A 182 1.81 -3.44 -15.57
N ASP A 183 2.59 -4.36 -15.00
CA ASP A 183 4.00 -4.55 -15.37
C ASP A 183 4.17 -5.32 -16.69
N ASN A 184 3.21 -6.20 -17.03
CA ASN A 184 3.27 -7.07 -18.22
C ASN A 184 2.41 -6.59 -19.39
N TYR A 185 1.35 -5.85 -19.11
CA TYR A 185 0.39 -5.36 -20.08
C TYR A 185 0.20 -3.86 -19.83
N ASP A 186 0.67 -3.06 -20.78
CA ASP A 186 0.64 -1.59 -20.77
C ASP A 186 -0.81 -1.08 -20.93
N ILE A 187 -1.63 -1.37 -19.91
CA ILE A 187 -3.02 -0.94 -19.79
C ILE A 187 -2.97 0.54 -19.42
N GLU A 188 -2.98 1.39 -20.45
CA GLU A 188 -3.14 2.84 -20.27
C GLU A 188 -4.42 3.08 -19.47
N LEU A 189 -4.27 3.52 -18.21
CA LEU A 189 -5.38 3.76 -17.27
C LEU A 189 -6.45 4.71 -17.83
N ASP A 190 -6.11 5.51 -18.84
CA ASP A 190 -7.01 6.44 -19.51
C ASP A 190 -8.09 5.72 -20.35
N ASP A 191 -7.78 4.56 -20.96
CA ASP A 191 -8.69 3.83 -21.88
C ASP A 191 -9.74 2.96 -21.16
N LEU A 192 -9.52 2.62 -19.87
CA LEU A 192 -10.45 1.80 -19.07
C LEU A 192 -11.82 2.48 -18.88
N ASP A 193 -12.91 1.71 -18.78
CA ASP A 193 -14.22 2.27 -18.48
C ASP A 193 -14.33 2.84 -17.04
N ASP A 194 -15.26 3.78 -16.83
CA ASP A 194 -15.38 4.49 -15.55
C ASP A 194 -15.83 3.57 -14.39
N ASP A 195 -16.57 2.50 -14.69
CA ASP A 195 -17.02 1.51 -13.69
C ASP A 195 -15.83 0.65 -13.21
N PHE A 196 -14.93 0.27 -14.12
CA PHE A 196 -13.69 -0.47 -13.82
C PHE A 196 -12.64 0.44 -13.16
N LYS A 197 -12.59 1.73 -13.51
CA LYS A 197 -11.82 2.74 -12.78
C LYS A 197 -12.34 2.93 -11.34
N GLU A 198 -13.65 2.86 -11.10
CA GLU A 198 -14.19 2.88 -9.73
C GLU A 198 -13.86 1.58 -8.98
N TYR A 199 -13.89 0.42 -9.66
CA TYR A 199 -13.45 -0.86 -9.11
C TYR A 199 -11.98 -0.84 -8.67
N LEU A 200 -11.05 -0.41 -9.53
CA LEU A 200 -9.62 -0.27 -9.20
C LEU A 200 -9.36 0.82 -8.13
N ASN A 201 -10.26 1.80 -7.97
CA ASN A 201 -10.20 2.80 -6.90
C ASN A 201 -10.89 2.38 -5.59
N LEU A 202 -11.53 1.21 -5.52
CA LEU A 202 -11.86 0.58 -4.24
C LEU A 202 -10.58 0.04 -3.58
N ASP A 203 -9.63 -0.44 -4.39
CA ASP A 203 -8.35 -0.97 -3.91
C ASP A 203 -7.35 0.13 -3.57
N SER A 204 -7.37 1.30 -4.26
CA SER A 204 -6.56 2.47 -3.85
C SER A 204 -6.95 3.05 -2.47
N LYS A 205 -8.03 2.54 -1.86
CA LYS A 205 -8.46 2.84 -0.48
C LYS A 205 -8.01 1.78 0.54
N TYR A 206 -7.50 0.63 0.09
CA TYR A 206 -7.05 -0.49 0.92
C TYR A 206 -5.59 -0.92 0.66
N ASN A 207 -4.99 -0.52 -0.47
CA ASN A 207 -3.60 -0.76 -0.87
C ASN A 207 -2.74 0.50 -0.68
N ASP A 208 -2.86 1.13 0.47
CA ASP A 208 -1.72 1.80 1.08
C ASP A 208 -1.22 0.81 2.16
N PRO A 209 -0.08 0.12 1.97
CA PRO A 209 0.42 -0.89 2.91
C PRO A 209 1.01 -0.25 4.18
N THR A 210 0.44 0.88 4.61
CA THR A 210 0.97 1.72 5.68
C THR A 210 0.55 1.23 7.05
N LEU A 211 1.50 0.61 7.75
CA LEU A 211 1.29 0.02 9.06
C LEU A 211 1.01 1.11 10.11
N GLU A 212 -0.03 0.93 10.93
CA GLU A 212 -0.29 1.84 12.06
C GLU A 212 0.72 1.57 13.19
N VAL A 213 1.61 2.54 13.45
CA VAL A 213 2.63 2.46 14.51
C VAL A 213 2.33 3.42 15.67
N CYS A 214 2.50 2.97 16.91
CA CYS A 214 2.37 3.81 18.10
C CYS A 214 3.61 3.72 18.99
N PHE A 215 4.17 4.87 19.36
CA PHE A 215 5.30 4.95 20.28
C PHE A 215 4.83 5.19 21.72
N THR A 216 5.35 4.42 22.68
CA THR A 216 5.03 4.56 24.11
C THR A 216 6.26 4.44 24.99
N GLY A 217 6.36 5.23 26.07
CA GLY A 217 7.46 5.14 27.04
C GLY A 217 8.75 5.90 26.71
N PHE A 218 8.75 6.68 25.63
CA PHE A 218 9.87 7.51 25.20
C PHE A 218 9.87 8.89 25.85
N LYS A 219 11.03 9.55 25.93
CA LYS A 219 11.09 10.99 26.24
C LYS A 219 10.52 11.77 25.06
N LYS A 220 10.22 13.05 25.29
CA LYS A 220 9.59 13.90 24.27
C LYS A 220 10.42 13.99 22.98
N ALA A 221 11.74 14.19 23.09
CA ALA A 221 12.64 14.31 21.95
C ALA A 221 12.76 12.98 21.19
N ASP A 222 13.15 11.92 21.88
CA ASP A 222 13.32 10.56 21.35
C ASP A 222 12.05 10.07 20.61
N ARG A 223 10.86 10.38 21.16
CA ARG A 223 9.58 10.12 20.50
C ARG A 223 9.36 10.96 19.24
N GLU A 224 9.69 12.25 19.27
CA GLU A 224 9.52 13.15 18.11
C GLU A 224 10.49 12.82 16.97
N GLU A 225 11.63 12.20 17.29
CA GLU A 225 12.57 11.62 16.33
C GLU A 225 12.00 10.36 15.70
N LEU A 226 11.63 9.34 16.50
CA LEU A 226 11.05 8.09 16.01
C LEU A 226 9.75 8.27 15.21
N GLU A 227 8.88 9.20 15.62
CA GLU A 227 7.68 9.56 14.88
C GLU A 227 8.02 10.20 13.52
N LEU A 228 9.11 10.97 13.43
CA LEU A 228 9.55 11.61 12.20
C LEU A 228 10.29 10.63 11.27
N ASP A 229 11.14 9.75 11.82
CA ASP A 229 11.82 8.70 11.05
C ASP A 229 10.79 7.76 10.40
N ALA A 230 9.77 7.32 11.15
CA ALA A 230 8.68 6.51 10.62
C ALA A 230 7.79 7.26 9.60
N GLU A 231 7.51 8.57 9.80
CA GLU A 231 6.82 9.39 8.80
C GLU A 231 7.68 9.65 7.53
N LEU A 232 9.00 9.42 7.58
CA LEU A 232 9.92 9.66 6.47
C LEU A 232 10.13 8.45 5.55
N THR A 233 9.97 7.21 6.01
CA THR A 233 10.03 6.05 5.11
C THR A 233 8.85 6.06 4.13
N GLY A 234 7.67 6.45 4.64
CA GLY A 234 6.42 6.50 3.89
C GLY A 234 5.47 5.34 4.22
N ASP A 235 5.98 4.27 4.83
CA ASP A 235 5.28 3.00 5.06
C ASP A 235 4.54 2.92 6.41
N PHE A 236 4.47 4.03 7.16
CA PHE A 236 3.89 4.05 8.50
C PHE A 236 2.88 5.18 8.73
N ILE A 237 1.74 4.84 9.32
CA ILE A 237 0.79 5.79 9.89
C ILE A 237 1.05 5.93 11.40
N VAL A 238 1.65 7.03 11.80
CA VAL A 238 1.93 7.31 13.23
C VAL A 238 0.65 7.62 14.02
N ARG A 239 0.40 6.83 15.08
CA ARG A 239 -0.73 6.95 16.01
C ARG A 239 -0.28 7.35 17.42
N LYS A 240 -1.04 8.24 18.07
CA LYS A 240 -0.77 8.72 19.44
C LYS A 240 -1.27 7.78 20.56
N SER A 241 -2.16 6.87 20.20
CA SER A 241 -2.85 5.94 21.09
C SER A 241 -2.95 4.56 20.42
N VAL A 242 -3.09 3.52 21.23
CA VAL A 242 -3.41 2.17 20.73
C VAL A 242 -4.84 2.19 20.18
N THR A 243 -4.94 2.18 18.85
CA THR A 243 -6.18 2.14 18.05
C THR A 243 -6.73 0.72 17.99
N GLN A 244 -7.84 0.50 17.28
CA GLN A 244 -8.34 -0.85 17.00
C GLN A 244 -7.53 -1.56 15.92
N ASN A 245 -7.03 -0.79 14.95
CA ASN A 245 -6.26 -1.23 13.80
C ASN A 245 -4.76 -0.91 13.99
N LEU A 246 -4.24 -0.99 15.23
CA LEU A 246 -2.81 -0.76 15.46
C LEU A 246 -2.04 -2.02 15.06
N ASP A 247 -1.07 -1.90 14.17
CA ASP A 247 -0.23 -3.03 13.76
C ASP A 247 1.00 -3.17 14.66
N ILE A 248 1.63 -2.05 15.03
CA ILE A 248 2.89 -2.02 15.80
C ILE A 248 2.81 -1.10 17.03
N LEU A 249 3.20 -1.60 18.20
CA LEU A 249 3.44 -0.82 19.42
C LEU A 249 4.92 -0.86 19.80
N VAL A 250 5.64 0.25 19.56
CA VAL A 250 7.04 0.40 19.95
C VAL A 250 7.15 0.89 21.39
N CYS A 251 7.88 0.17 22.22
CA CYS A 251 7.96 0.35 23.67
C CYS A 251 9.36 0.81 24.12
N GLY A 252 9.45 2.07 24.54
CA GLY A 252 10.63 2.65 25.19
C GLY A 252 10.68 2.39 26.70
N SER A 253 11.79 2.80 27.31
CA SER A 253 12.15 2.54 28.72
C SER A 253 11.09 2.90 29.78
N ASN A 254 10.17 3.83 29.52
CA ASN A 254 9.11 4.25 30.44
C ASN A 254 7.71 3.75 30.02
N ALA A 255 7.61 2.67 29.26
CA ALA A 255 6.34 2.17 28.71
C ALA A 255 5.39 1.71 29.83
N GLY A 256 4.27 2.43 29.99
CA GLY A 256 3.26 2.11 30.99
C GLY A 256 2.48 0.83 30.67
N PRO A 257 2.16 -0.01 31.68
CA PRO A 257 1.58 -1.35 31.46
C PRO A 257 0.22 -1.32 30.75
N THR A 258 -0.56 -0.25 30.92
CA THR A 258 -1.91 -0.13 30.33
C THR A 258 -1.91 -0.18 28.81
N LYS A 259 -0.97 0.51 28.13
CA LYS A 259 -0.87 0.50 26.67
C LYS A 259 -0.38 -0.87 26.18
N LYS A 260 0.65 -1.44 26.82
CA LYS A 260 1.20 -2.74 26.47
C LYS A 260 0.14 -3.86 26.60
N ALA A 261 -0.54 -3.94 27.73
CA ALA A 261 -1.60 -4.93 27.94
C ALA A 261 -2.83 -4.70 27.05
N GLN A 262 -3.02 -3.51 26.47
CA GLN A 262 -4.06 -3.27 25.46
C GLN A 262 -3.64 -3.88 24.11
N ALA A 263 -2.41 -3.59 23.66
CA ALA A 263 -1.81 -4.14 22.46
C ALA A 263 -1.72 -5.68 22.49
N GLU A 264 -1.24 -6.26 23.60
CA GLU A 264 -1.17 -7.72 23.81
C GLU A 264 -2.54 -8.40 23.64
N ARG A 265 -3.64 -7.79 24.13
CA ARG A 265 -5.00 -8.32 23.94
C ARG A 265 -5.55 -8.18 22.53
N GLN A 266 -5.00 -7.27 21.74
CA GLN A 266 -5.41 -7.00 20.36
C GLN A 266 -4.56 -7.78 19.35
N GLY A 267 -3.49 -8.45 19.77
CA GLY A 267 -2.58 -9.17 18.88
C GLY A 267 -1.57 -8.27 18.13
N VAL A 268 -1.42 -7.02 18.57
CA VAL A 268 -0.48 -6.03 17.99
C VAL A 268 0.96 -6.51 18.17
N LEU A 269 1.80 -6.31 17.15
CA LEU A 269 3.23 -6.57 17.24
C LEU A 269 3.89 -5.58 18.22
N ILE A 270 4.60 -6.08 19.24
CA ILE A 270 5.26 -5.25 20.25
C ILE A 270 6.76 -5.35 20.09
N LEU A 271 7.40 -4.20 19.86
CA LEU A 271 8.84 -4.09 19.62
C LEU A 271 9.48 -3.13 20.63
N SER A 272 10.77 -3.30 20.88
CA SER A 272 11.65 -2.28 21.48
C SER A 272 12.08 -1.23 20.46
N GLU A 273 12.77 -0.18 20.92
CA GLU A 273 13.34 0.84 20.02
C GLU A 273 14.36 0.23 19.05
N ASP A 274 15.27 -0.60 19.56
CA ASP A 274 16.36 -1.19 18.79
C ASP A 274 15.81 -2.15 17.73
N GLU A 275 14.86 -3.03 18.08
CA GLU A 275 14.20 -3.94 17.13
C GLU A 275 13.45 -3.18 16.02
N PHE A 276 12.77 -2.07 16.36
CA PHE A 276 12.09 -1.24 15.37
C PHE A 276 13.08 -0.55 14.42
N ARG A 277 14.17 0.03 14.95
CA ARG A 277 15.22 0.67 14.14
C ARG A 277 15.93 -0.33 13.24
N GLU A 278 16.30 -1.51 13.76
CA GLU A 278 16.97 -2.56 12.99
C GLU A 278 16.09 -3.15 11.88
N THR A 279 14.80 -3.34 12.13
CA THR A 279 13.88 -3.99 11.19
C THR A 279 13.35 -3.04 10.12
N TYR A 280 13.22 -1.74 10.41
CA TYR A 280 12.46 -0.81 9.54
C TYR A 280 13.16 0.51 9.18
N LEU A 281 14.33 0.84 9.76
CA LEU A 281 14.98 2.15 9.55
C LEU A 281 16.45 2.06 9.10
N ASN A 282 16.96 0.87 8.78
CA ASN A 282 18.38 0.60 8.52
C ASN A 282 18.69 0.13 7.07
N GLU A 283 17.85 0.46 6.08
CA GLU A 283 18.13 0.23 4.64
C GLU A 283 18.87 1.42 3.99
#